data_AF-A0A8J1ZXE1-F1
#
_entry.id   AF-A0A8J1ZXE1-F1
#
_cell.length_a   1.000
_cell.length_b   1.000
_cell.length_c   1.000
_cell.angle_alpha   90.00
_cell.angle_beta   90.00
_cell.angle_gamma   90.00
#
_symmetry.space_group_name_H-M   'P 1'
#
loop_
_entity.id
_entity.type
_entity.pdbx_description
1 polymer ?
#
loop_
_entity_poly.entity_id
_entity_poly.type
_entity_poly.pdbx_seq_one_letter_code
_entity_poly.pdbx_strand_id
1 'polypeptide(L)'
;MAEAESLFKVLQKADKQPPPEQKQCTTRFIHNLKQDRKALQQQKDALEGALAKTEEQEEETRLLLAEKQNQNRVIIQKVGAMKQQIQEAARQKEALVADLDGMKVQMEKAQAENRQLLNEKTAMEYQVKKLQDCRDHIADEKERIDQEREELHAKLQQEKEQLAEAEKNLVAEQQRIEELRAETKRLEKSQKEIAAKAAGGDHTIWTWQNGNEWELMNPEVCHQLDTYYETFQTELQLARKSSGNDTSSRKTEHCHLRIGKFSYEFDFVGMTQINLHTNKVRRIQVRVDRPQHWTRDLLEPGSRTKTDLATVKIPLNVKRKMLESLVNTLCGTHCGSSCPFMGLEDAGTGRVTHLQLKNAAASLTAFQVENYPLFQKYQQARRTLHREHKRLGIKPPLVLSAVPAAVEDCVKQLLGRHQMELERDLNEMYLFHGTGAEGLKHILQNGFDFREAKENGLYGQGTYFASNVCKSMQYTGNGNCRRPPEQRCYIVIARVLIGDAHYTKETCSERKLPPKRTNIASQEPFDSIIANPGPKKNGGFLAHQQAHQEFVIFDKAHAYPEFVIEYDSE
;
A
#
# COMPACT_ATOMS: atom_id res chain seq x y z
N MET A 1 -39.27 -149.31 101.91
CA MET A 1 -38.11 -149.88 102.66
C MET A 1 -38.06 -149.37 104.10
N ALA A 2 -38.13 -148.06 104.34
CA ALA A 2 -38.19 -147.49 105.70
C ALA A 2 -39.41 -147.96 106.54
N GLU A 3 -40.56 -148.22 105.92
CA GLU A 3 -41.76 -148.74 106.61
C GLU A 3 -41.67 -150.23 106.98
N ALA A 4 -40.82 -151.02 106.30
CA ALA A 4 -40.66 -152.46 106.58
C ALA A 4 -39.72 -152.73 107.76
N GLU A 5 -38.74 -151.86 108.01
CA GLU A 5 -37.85 -151.95 109.19
C GLU A 5 -38.54 -151.53 110.50
N SER A 6 -39.59 -150.70 110.42
CA SER A 6 -40.39 -150.27 111.57
C SER A 6 -41.21 -151.42 112.19
N LEU A 7 -41.79 -152.28 111.35
CA LEU A 7 -42.62 -153.43 111.77
C LEU A 7 -41.79 -154.57 112.40
N PHE A 8 -40.51 -154.71 112.05
CA PHE A 8 -39.65 -155.78 112.57
C PHE A 8 -39.18 -155.53 114.02
N LYS A 9 -39.15 -154.27 114.48
CA LYS A 9 -38.66 -153.91 115.83
C LYS A 9 -39.71 -154.00 116.93
N VAL A 10 -41.01 -153.96 116.62
CA VAL A 10 -42.08 -154.02 117.65
C VAL A 10 -42.46 -155.45 118.04
N LEU A 11 -42.20 -156.45 117.18
CA LEU A 11 -42.49 -157.86 117.47
C LEU A 11 -41.53 -158.54 118.48
N GLN A 12 -40.54 -157.82 119.02
CA GLN A 12 -39.55 -158.37 119.98
C GLN A 12 -39.86 -158.12 121.47
N LYS A 13 -41.03 -157.57 121.85
CA LYS A 13 -41.31 -157.19 123.26
C LYS A 13 -42.66 -157.64 123.85
N ALA A 14 -43.13 -158.84 123.51
CA ALA A 14 -44.27 -159.45 124.19
C ALA A 14 -43.91 -160.81 124.80
N ASP A 15 -43.50 -160.80 126.07
CA ASP A 15 -43.41 -161.97 126.94
C ASP A 15 -44.58 -161.91 127.94
N LYS A 16 -45.60 -162.74 127.69
CA LYS A 16 -46.49 -163.41 128.65
C LYS A 16 -47.39 -164.38 127.88
N GLN A 17 -47.49 -165.58 128.45
CA GLN A 17 -47.95 -166.86 127.91
C GLN A 17 -49.44 -166.95 127.42
N PRO A 18 -49.85 -168.07 126.77
CA PRO A 18 -50.62 -168.12 125.50
C PRO A 18 -52.09 -168.59 125.64
N PRO A 19 -52.80 -168.84 124.50
CA PRO A 19 -53.41 -170.15 124.27
C PRO A 19 -53.28 -170.69 122.82
N PRO A 20 -53.62 -171.98 122.56
CA PRO A 20 -53.04 -172.80 121.52
C PRO A 20 -53.90 -172.87 120.25
N GLU A 21 -53.28 -172.64 119.08
CA GLU A 21 -53.64 -173.25 117.79
C GLU A 21 -52.61 -172.81 116.71
N GLN A 22 -51.49 -173.52 116.67
CA GLN A 22 -50.45 -173.38 115.64
C GLN A 22 -50.46 -174.61 114.73
N LYS A 23 -50.23 -174.43 113.41
CA LYS A 23 -49.02 -174.95 112.72
C LYS A 23 -48.99 -174.94 111.17
N GLN A 24 -49.98 -174.44 110.41
CA GLN A 24 -49.96 -174.63 108.94
C GLN A 24 -49.79 -173.39 108.02
N CYS A 25 -49.94 -172.14 108.48
CA CYS A 25 -50.03 -171.00 107.54
C CYS A 25 -48.73 -170.19 107.32
N THR A 26 -47.75 -170.28 108.22
CA THR A 26 -46.58 -169.35 108.27
C THR A 26 -45.54 -169.58 107.16
N THR A 27 -45.47 -170.77 106.56
CA THR A 27 -44.43 -171.10 105.56
C THR A 27 -44.71 -170.50 104.17
N ARG A 28 -45.97 -170.23 103.82
CA ARG A 28 -46.36 -169.75 102.47
C ARG A 28 -46.06 -168.26 102.26
N PHE A 29 -46.09 -167.46 103.33
CA PHE A 29 -45.88 -166.01 103.27
C PHE A 29 -44.41 -165.61 103.02
N ILE A 30 -43.45 -166.38 103.56
CA ILE A 30 -42.02 -166.09 103.41
C ILE A 30 -41.50 -166.37 101.99
N HIS A 31 -42.13 -167.31 101.25
CA HIS A 31 -41.72 -167.61 99.87
C HIS A 31 -42.07 -166.49 98.89
N ASN A 32 -43.28 -165.90 99.03
CA ASN A 32 -43.75 -164.84 98.13
C ASN A 32 -42.90 -163.56 98.25
N LEU A 33 -42.54 -163.15 99.47
CA LEU A 33 -41.69 -161.96 99.69
C LEU A 33 -40.30 -162.05 99.06
N LYS A 34 -39.75 -163.27 98.91
CA LYS A 34 -38.45 -163.47 98.26
C LYS A 34 -38.53 -163.33 96.73
N GLN A 35 -39.66 -163.68 96.12
CA GLN A 35 -39.85 -163.47 94.68
C GLN A 35 -40.04 -161.99 94.34
N ASP A 36 -40.84 -161.27 95.13
CA ASP A 36 -41.10 -159.83 94.90
C ASP A 36 -39.83 -158.98 94.99
N ARG A 37 -38.93 -159.29 95.93
CA ARG A 37 -37.63 -158.62 96.05
C ARG A 37 -36.75 -158.83 94.82
N LYS A 38 -36.82 -159.99 94.17
CA LYS A 38 -36.00 -160.30 93.00
C LYS A 38 -36.52 -159.57 91.75
N ALA A 39 -37.83 -159.44 91.61
CA ALA A 39 -38.46 -158.67 90.53
C ALA A 39 -38.17 -157.16 90.63
N LEU A 40 -38.24 -156.59 91.84
CA LEU A 40 -37.94 -155.18 92.08
C LEU A 40 -36.48 -154.81 91.79
N GLN A 41 -35.53 -155.69 92.09
CA GLN A 41 -34.12 -155.44 91.77
C GLN A 41 -33.86 -155.41 90.26
N GLN A 42 -34.49 -156.31 89.50
CA GLN A 42 -34.36 -156.32 88.03
C GLN A 42 -34.96 -155.06 87.38
N GLN A 43 -36.07 -154.53 87.92
CA GLN A 43 -36.63 -153.25 87.43
C GLN A 43 -35.71 -152.07 87.71
N LYS A 44 -35.04 -152.06 88.88
CA LYS A 44 -34.10 -150.98 89.23
C LYS A 44 -32.90 -150.95 88.27
N ASP A 45 -32.28 -152.09 88.02
CA ASP A 45 -31.09 -152.16 87.15
C ASP A 45 -31.43 -151.78 85.69
N ALA A 46 -32.65 -152.09 85.21
CA ALA A 46 -33.13 -151.68 83.89
C ALA A 46 -33.37 -150.17 83.77
N LEU A 47 -33.89 -149.52 84.83
CA LEU A 47 -34.11 -148.07 84.87
C LEU A 47 -32.79 -147.29 84.94
N GLU A 48 -31.82 -147.76 85.72
CA GLU A 48 -30.50 -147.12 85.81
C GLU A 48 -29.74 -147.18 84.47
N GLY A 49 -29.88 -148.28 83.70
CA GLY A 49 -29.32 -148.38 82.35
C GLY A 49 -29.99 -147.47 81.30
N ALA A 50 -31.29 -147.19 81.43
CA ALA A 50 -32.01 -146.27 80.54
C ALA A 50 -31.68 -144.80 80.85
N LEU A 51 -31.50 -144.47 82.14
CA LEU A 51 -31.13 -143.12 82.57
C LEU A 51 -29.76 -142.73 82.02
N ALA A 52 -28.76 -143.61 82.13
CA ALA A 52 -27.40 -143.34 81.63
C ALA A 52 -27.34 -143.06 80.12
N LYS A 53 -28.13 -143.77 79.31
CA LYS A 53 -28.21 -143.53 77.86
C LYS A 53 -28.88 -142.20 77.52
N THR A 54 -29.84 -141.77 78.34
CA THR A 54 -30.55 -140.51 78.11
C THR A 54 -29.66 -139.32 78.48
N GLU A 55 -28.90 -139.43 79.57
CA GLU A 55 -27.91 -138.43 79.97
C GLU A 55 -26.81 -138.25 78.92
N GLU A 56 -26.32 -139.35 78.32
CA GLU A 56 -25.32 -139.30 77.23
C GLU A 56 -25.86 -138.58 75.98
N GLN A 57 -27.10 -138.87 75.56
CA GLN A 57 -27.73 -138.17 74.43
C GLN A 57 -28.01 -136.69 74.72
N GLU A 58 -28.37 -136.35 75.95
CA GLU A 58 -28.63 -134.95 76.35
C GLU A 58 -27.34 -134.13 76.35
N GLU A 59 -26.22 -134.73 76.74
CA GLU A 59 -24.90 -134.10 76.72
C GLU A 59 -24.36 -133.92 75.29
N GLU A 60 -24.54 -134.91 74.41
CA GLU A 60 -24.18 -134.79 72.98
C GLU A 60 -25.01 -133.69 72.27
N THR A 61 -26.31 -133.62 72.57
CA THR A 61 -27.19 -132.59 72.01
C THR A 61 -26.83 -131.19 72.53
N ARG A 62 -26.44 -131.05 73.80
CA ARG A 62 -25.93 -129.79 74.37
C ARG A 62 -24.66 -129.32 73.69
N LEU A 63 -23.71 -130.22 73.43
CA LEU A 63 -22.46 -129.89 72.73
C LEU A 63 -22.73 -129.41 71.31
N LEU A 64 -23.60 -130.10 70.56
CA LEU A 64 -23.97 -129.70 69.19
C LEU A 64 -24.68 -128.33 69.18
N LEU A 65 -25.58 -128.09 70.14
CA LEU A 65 -26.26 -126.80 70.27
C LEU A 65 -25.26 -125.67 70.58
N ALA A 66 -24.30 -125.91 71.47
CA ALA A 66 -23.24 -124.95 71.77
C ALA A 66 -22.37 -124.64 70.55
N GLU A 67 -22.02 -125.65 69.75
CA GLU A 67 -21.27 -125.47 68.50
C GLU A 67 -22.06 -124.63 67.48
N LYS A 68 -23.36 -124.94 67.30
CA LYS A 68 -24.23 -124.18 66.38
C LYS A 68 -24.45 -122.74 66.85
N GLN A 69 -24.60 -122.52 68.15
CA GLN A 69 -24.66 -121.17 68.72
C GLN A 69 -23.36 -120.40 68.49
N ASN A 70 -22.20 -121.06 68.59
CA ASN A 70 -20.91 -120.45 68.29
C ASN A 70 -20.76 -120.11 66.80
N GLN A 71 -21.16 -121.02 65.90
CA GLN A 71 -21.19 -120.78 64.44
C GLN A 71 -22.10 -119.58 64.10
N ASN A 72 -23.30 -119.51 64.68
CA ASN A 72 -24.21 -118.38 64.49
C ASN A 72 -23.62 -117.07 65.01
N ARG A 73 -22.94 -117.10 66.16
CA ARG A 73 -22.24 -115.91 66.69
C ARG A 73 -21.17 -115.41 65.72
N VAL A 74 -20.38 -116.30 65.14
CA VAL A 74 -19.35 -115.96 64.14
C VAL A 74 -19.99 -115.38 62.86
N ILE A 75 -21.09 -115.96 62.38
CA ILE A 75 -21.81 -115.43 61.21
C ILE A 75 -22.36 -114.04 61.48
N ILE A 76 -23.01 -113.82 62.63
CA ILE A 76 -23.52 -112.50 63.03
C ILE A 76 -22.39 -111.47 63.10
N GLN A 77 -21.23 -111.84 63.67
CA GLN A 77 -20.06 -110.96 63.68
C GLN A 77 -19.56 -110.65 62.27
N LYS A 78 -19.47 -111.63 61.38
CA LYS A 78 -19.06 -111.42 59.97
C LYS A 78 -20.06 -110.54 59.22
N VAL A 79 -21.36 -110.79 59.35
CA VAL A 79 -22.41 -109.96 58.73
C VAL A 79 -22.39 -108.54 59.28
N GLY A 80 -22.17 -108.39 60.60
CA GLY A 80 -21.97 -107.08 61.24
C GLY A 80 -20.78 -106.32 60.66
N ALA A 81 -19.63 -106.99 60.52
CA ALA A 81 -18.43 -106.41 59.91
C ALA A 81 -18.66 -106.04 58.43
N MET A 82 -19.34 -106.90 57.67
CA MET A 82 -19.68 -106.63 56.26
C MET A 82 -20.63 -105.43 56.13
N LYS A 83 -21.61 -105.30 57.03
CA LYS A 83 -22.53 -104.15 57.06
C LYS A 83 -21.78 -102.85 57.37
N GLN A 84 -20.82 -102.88 58.29
CA GLN A 84 -19.95 -101.74 58.57
C GLN A 84 -19.09 -101.37 57.36
N GLN A 85 -18.50 -102.35 56.67
CA GLN A 85 -17.72 -102.11 55.44
C GLN A 85 -18.58 -101.51 54.32
N ILE A 86 -19.81 -101.98 54.14
CA ILE A 86 -20.74 -101.42 53.13
C ILE A 86 -21.14 -99.98 53.49
N GLN A 87 -21.41 -99.70 54.77
CA GLN A 87 -21.73 -98.35 55.22
C GLN A 87 -20.55 -97.39 55.04
N GLU A 88 -19.32 -97.86 55.30
CA GLU A 88 -18.11 -97.08 55.07
C GLU A 88 -17.86 -96.83 53.58
N ALA A 89 -18.01 -97.85 52.74
CA ALA A 89 -17.92 -97.70 51.29
C ALA A 89 -19.01 -96.75 50.72
N ALA A 90 -20.22 -96.78 51.28
CA ALA A 90 -21.29 -95.85 50.90
C ALA A 90 -20.93 -94.40 51.28
N ARG A 91 -20.40 -94.16 52.47
CA ARG A 91 -19.91 -92.83 52.89
C ARG A 91 -18.76 -92.33 52.00
N GLN A 92 -17.80 -93.20 51.69
CA GLN A 92 -16.70 -92.86 50.78
C GLN A 92 -17.20 -92.52 49.37
N LYS A 93 -18.20 -93.26 48.87
CA LYS A 93 -18.85 -92.93 47.59
C LYS A 93 -19.54 -91.56 47.64
N GLU A 94 -20.29 -91.26 48.70
CA GLU A 94 -20.95 -89.96 48.86
C GLU A 94 -19.92 -88.81 48.93
N ALA A 95 -18.81 -89.00 49.64
CA ALA A 95 -17.71 -88.03 49.67
C ALA A 95 -17.09 -87.81 48.28
N LEU A 96 -16.79 -88.88 47.54
CA LEU A 96 -16.25 -88.78 46.19
C LEU A 96 -17.22 -88.11 45.19
N VAL A 97 -18.53 -88.35 45.34
CA VAL A 97 -19.55 -87.67 44.51
C VAL A 97 -19.58 -86.17 44.84
N ALA A 98 -19.52 -85.80 46.11
CA ALA A 98 -19.46 -84.40 46.52
C ALA A 98 -18.20 -83.70 46.00
N ASP A 99 -17.04 -84.36 46.07
CA ASP A 99 -15.78 -83.85 45.51
C ASP A 99 -15.88 -83.67 43.99
N LEU A 100 -16.48 -84.64 43.28
CA LEU A 100 -16.63 -84.61 41.83
C LEU A 100 -17.60 -83.50 41.38
N ASP A 101 -18.67 -83.26 42.14
CA ASP A 101 -19.58 -82.13 41.89
C ASP A 101 -18.90 -80.79 42.22
N GLY A 102 -18.09 -80.72 43.27
CA GLY A 102 -17.23 -79.56 43.55
C GLY A 102 -16.25 -79.26 42.41
N MET A 103 -15.61 -80.28 41.85
CA MET A 103 -14.72 -80.15 40.69
C MET A 103 -15.47 -79.70 39.43
N LYS A 104 -16.70 -80.18 39.18
CA LYS A 104 -17.52 -79.71 38.05
C LYS A 104 -17.83 -78.22 38.16
N VAL A 105 -18.24 -77.74 39.34
CA VAL A 105 -18.52 -76.32 39.58
C VAL A 105 -17.26 -75.47 39.35
N GLN A 106 -16.10 -75.93 39.84
CA GLN A 106 -14.82 -75.26 39.58
C GLN A 106 -14.47 -75.24 38.09
N MET A 107 -14.71 -76.34 37.37
CA MET A 107 -14.46 -76.41 35.93
C MET A 107 -15.38 -75.48 35.13
N GLU A 108 -16.66 -75.41 35.48
CA GLU A 108 -17.62 -74.48 34.84
C GLU A 108 -17.23 -73.02 35.10
N LYS A 109 -16.79 -72.69 36.31
CA LYS A 109 -16.27 -71.37 36.65
C LYS A 109 -15.03 -71.03 35.83
N ALA A 110 -14.05 -71.94 35.77
CA ALA A 110 -12.84 -71.76 34.97
C ALA A 110 -13.15 -71.63 33.47
N GLN A 111 -14.14 -72.37 32.95
CA GLN A 111 -14.60 -72.22 31.57
C GLN A 111 -15.27 -70.86 31.31
N ALA A 112 -16.05 -70.35 32.28
CA ALA A 112 -16.65 -69.02 32.17
C ALA A 112 -15.58 -67.91 32.18
N GLU A 113 -14.59 -68.01 33.07
CA GLU A 113 -13.44 -67.10 33.12
C GLU A 113 -12.64 -67.13 31.81
N ASN A 114 -12.37 -68.34 31.27
CA ASN A 114 -11.71 -68.47 29.96
C ASN A 114 -12.51 -67.86 28.81
N ARG A 115 -13.85 -68.00 28.81
CA ARG A 115 -14.70 -67.33 27.80
C ARG A 115 -14.62 -65.82 27.93
N GLN A 116 -14.61 -65.28 29.15
CA GLN A 116 -14.45 -63.84 29.37
C GLN A 116 -13.09 -63.34 28.88
N LEU A 117 -12.00 -64.02 29.25
CA LEU A 117 -10.65 -63.69 28.79
C LEU A 117 -10.51 -63.76 27.28
N LEU A 118 -11.18 -64.71 26.61
CA LEU A 118 -11.19 -64.79 25.16
C LEU A 118 -11.91 -63.60 24.51
N ASN A 119 -13.03 -63.16 25.08
CA ASN A 119 -13.75 -61.97 24.62
C ASN A 119 -12.92 -60.70 24.83
N GLU A 120 -12.24 -60.57 25.98
CA GLU A 120 -11.32 -59.46 26.25
C GLU A 120 -10.12 -59.48 25.29
N LYS A 121 -9.53 -60.65 25.03
CA LYS A 121 -8.45 -60.82 24.05
C LYS A 121 -8.88 -60.38 22.65
N THR A 122 -10.03 -60.84 22.16
CA THR A 122 -10.54 -60.46 20.83
C THR A 122 -10.86 -58.97 20.73
N ALA A 123 -11.39 -58.36 21.81
CA ALA A 123 -11.57 -56.91 21.87
C ALA A 123 -10.22 -56.16 21.83
N MET A 124 -9.20 -56.64 22.54
CA MET A 124 -7.85 -56.06 22.50
C MET A 124 -7.21 -56.23 21.11
N GLU A 125 -7.34 -57.39 20.47
CA GLU A 125 -6.84 -57.62 19.10
C GLU A 125 -7.47 -56.65 18.10
N TYR A 126 -8.78 -56.37 18.24
CA TYR A 126 -9.45 -55.36 17.42
C TYR A 126 -8.90 -53.95 17.67
N GLN A 127 -8.64 -53.56 18.93
CA GLN A 127 -8.03 -52.27 19.24
C GLN A 127 -6.60 -52.16 18.72
N VAL A 128 -5.79 -53.22 18.84
CA VAL A 128 -4.43 -53.28 18.30
C VAL A 128 -4.47 -53.09 16.78
N LYS A 129 -5.38 -53.76 16.07
CA LYS A 129 -5.54 -53.58 14.63
C LYS A 129 -5.92 -52.14 14.28
N LYS A 130 -6.87 -51.54 14.98
CA LYS A 130 -7.26 -50.14 14.78
C LYS A 130 -6.08 -49.18 15.01
N LEU A 131 -5.26 -49.44 16.03
CA LEU A 131 -4.06 -48.64 16.30
C LEU A 131 -2.97 -48.84 15.25
N GLN A 132 -2.83 -50.04 14.69
CA GLN A 132 -1.94 -50.32 13.55
C GLN A 132 -2.40 -49.53 12.32
N ASP A 133 -3.69 -49.58 11.98
CA ASP A 133 -4.26 -48.80 10.86
C ASP A 133 -4.04 -47.29 11.07
N CYS A 134 -4.23 -46.77 12.28
CA CYS A 134 -3.93 -45.37 12.60
C CYS A 134 -2.44 -45.04 12.49
N ARG A 135 -1.55 -45.93 12.93
CA ARG A 135 -0.09 -45.74 12.84
C ARG A 135 0.35 -45.67 11.38
N ASP A 136 -0.17 -46.56 10.56
CA ASP A 136 0.18 -46.63 9.14
C ASP A 136 -0.37 -45.38 8.41
N HIS A 137 -1.58 -44.93 8.72
CA HIS A 137 -2.10 -43.65 8.21
C HIS A 137 -1.26 -42.44 8.65
N ILE A 138 -0.79 -42.40 9.90
CA ILE A 138 0.12 -41.35 10.38
C ILE A 138 1.47 -41.41 9.66
N ALA A 139 1.96 -42.61 9.33
CA ALA A 139 3.20 -42.78 8.58
C ALA A 139 3.06 -42.24 7.14
N ASP A 140 1.97 -42.57 6.45
CA ASP A 140 1.67 -42.06 5.11
C ASP A 140 1.54 -40.53 5.10
N GLU A 141 0.82 -39.98 6.08
CA GLU A 141 0.64 -38.53 6.20
C GLU A 141 1.96 -37.81 6.50
N LYS A 142 2.81 -38.42 7.34
CA LYS A 142 4.15 -37.89 7.61
C LYS A 142 5.02 -37.89 6.35
N GLU A 143 4.97 -38.95 5.55
CA GLU A 143 5.69 -39.01 4.28
C GLU A 143 5.21 -37.92 3.31
N ARG A 144 3.90 -37.68 3.21
CA ARG A 144 3.34 -36.59 2.41
C ARG A 144 3.84 -35.22 2.89
N ILE A 145 3.84 -34.98 4.21
CA ILE A 145 4.34 -33.73 4.79
C ILE A 145 5.84 -33.56 4.55
N ASP A 146 6.63 -34.63 4.66
CA ASP A 146 8.08 -34.57 4.40
C ASP A 146 8.35 -34.25 2.91
N GLN A 147 7.59 -34.83 1.97
CA GLN A 147 7.66 -34.49 0.54
C GLN A 147 7.29 -33.03 0.28
N GLU A 148 6.16 -32.55 0.82
CA GLU A 148 5.75 -31.14 0.70
C GLU A 148 6.81 -30.19 1.30
N ARG A 149 7.44 -30.58 2.41
CA ARG A 149 8.51 -29.80 3.05
C ARG A 149 9.75 -29.70 2.16
N GLU A 150 10.14 -30.79 1.50
CA GLU A 150 11.27 -30.80 0.57
C GLU A 150 10.99 -29.92 -0.66
N GLU A 151 9.78 -30.00 -1.23
CA GLU A 151 9.37 -29.11 -2.32
C GLU A 151 9.38 -27.64 -1.90
N LEU A 152 8.87 -27.32 -0.71
CA LEU A 152 8.89 -25.95 -0.19
C LEU A 152 10.33 -25.46 0.04
N HIS A 153 11.22 -26.32 0.55
CA HIS A 153 12.63 -25.99 0.72
C HIS A 153 13.32 -25.71 -0.61
N ALA A 154 13.04 -26.50 -1.65
CA ALA A 154 13.58 -26.28 -2.98
C ALA A 154 13.09 -24.94 -3.57
N LYS A 155 11.79 -24.62 -3.43
CA LYS A 155 11.22 -23.33 -3.85
C LYS A 155 11.85 -22.16 -3.09
N LEU A 156 11.99 -22.27 -1.77
CA LEU A 156 12.62 -21.24 -0.94
C LEU A 156 14.09 -21.01 -1.34
N GLN A 157 14.82 -22.07 -1.67
CA GLN A 157 16.20 -21.97 -2.12
C GLN A 157 16.30 -21.26 -3.48
N GLN A 158 15.40 -21.59 -4.42
CA GLN A 158 15.31 -20.92 -5.70
C GLN A 158 14.98 -19.42 -5.55
N GLU A 159 14.03 -19.07 -4.67
CA GLU A 159 13.70 -17.67 -4.39
C GLU A 159 14.87 -16.90 -3.77
N LYS A 160 15.64 -17.54 -2.87
CA LYS A 160 16.85 -16.94 -2.29
C LYS A 160 17.92 -16.65 -3.34
N GLU A 161 18.12 -17.56 -4.29
CA GLU A 161 19.06 -17.36 -5.40
C GLU A 161 18.61 -16.23 -6.32
N GLN A 162 17.31 -16.16 -6.64
CA GLN A 162 16.74 -15.05 -7.41
C GLN A 162 16.88 -13.71 -6.68
N LEU A 163 16.66 -13.69 -5.36
CA LEU A 163 16.82 -12.49 -4.55
C LEU A 163 18.28 -12.04 -4.52
N ALA A 164 19.24 -12.96 -4.34
CA ALA A 164 20.66 -12.64 -4.35
C ALA A 164 21.12 -12.05 -5.70
N GLU A 165 20.63 -12.57 -6.82
CA GLU A 165 20.92 -12.02 -8.15
C GLU A 165 20.24 -10.65 -8.35
N ALA A 166 19.01 -10.46 -7.85
CA ALA A 166 18.34 -9.18 -7.88
C ALA A 166 19.07 -8.11 -7.06
N GLU A 167 19.57 -8.45 -5.87
CA GLU A 167 20.37 -7.57 -5.02
C GLU A 167 21.68 -7.16 -5.72
N LYS A 168 22.36 -8.11 -6.37
CA LYS A 168 23.57 -7.82 -7.16
C LYS A 168 23.28 -6.86 -8.32
N ASN A 169 22.17 -7.05 -9.02
CA ASN A 169 21.74 -6.14 -10.09
C ASN A 169 21.36 -4.75 -9.56
N LEU A 170 20.72 -4.67 -8.39
CA LEU A 170 20.40 -3.41 -7.74
C LEU A 170 21.66 -2.62 -7.39
N VAL A 171 22.71 -3.28 -6.86
CA VAL A 171 23.99 -2.64 -6.56
C VAL A 171 24.68 -2.13 -7.84
N ALA A 172 24.65 -2.90 -8.93
CA ALA A 172 25.20 -2.47 -10.22
C ALA A 172 24.47 -1.25 -10.78
N GLU A 173 23.14 -1.22 -10.72
CA GLU A 173 22.35 -0.06 -11.16
C GLU A 173 22.56 1.16 -10.25
N GLN A 174 22.74 0.97 -8.94
CA GLN A 174 23.11 2.07 -8.04
C GLN A 174 24.45 2.71 -8.42
N GLN A 175 25.46 1.90 -8.76
CA GLN A 175 26.76 2.40 -9.25
C GLN A 175 26.60 3.17 -10.56
N ARG A 176 25.81 2.66 -11.50
CA ARG A 176 25.50 3.34 -12.77
C ARG A 176 24.80 4.69 -12.55
N ILE A 177 23.88 4.76 -11.59
CA ILE A 177 23.21 6.02 -11.22
C ILE A 177 24.22 7.02 -10.65
N GLU A 178 25.19 6.58 -9.84
CA GLU A 178 26.25 7.45 -9.33
C GLU A 178 27.16 7.98 -10.44
N GLU A 179 27.54 7.14 -11.40
CA GLU A 179 28.29 7.55 -12.59
C GLU A 179 27.52 8.59 -13.42
N LEU A 180 26.24 8.34 -13.70
CA LEU A 180 25.38 9.27 -14.44
C LEU A 180 25.19 10.60 -13.69
N ARG A 181 25.09 10.58 -12.35
CA ARG A 181 25.05 11.79 -11.52
C ARG A 181 26.36 12.57 -11.62
N ALA A 182 27.51 11.88 -11.65
CA ALA A 182 28.80 12.52 -11.84
C ALA A 182 28.94 13.13 -13.24
N GLU A 183 28.46 12.44 -14.28
CA GLU A 183 28.44 12.95 -15.65
C GLU A 183 27.49 14.14 -15.81
N THR A 184 26.29 14.10 -15.21
CA THR A 184 25.37 15.24 -15.18
C THR A 184 26.01 16.45 -14.51
N LYS A 185 26.71 16.27 -13.38
CA LYS A 185 27.47 17.37 -12.75
C LYS A 185 28.56 17.93 -13.67
N ARG A 186 29.23 17.10 -14.47
CA ARG A 186 30.24 17.55 -15.46
C ARG A 186 29.58 18.32 -16.62
N LEU A 187 28.47 17.82 -17.14
CA LEU A 187 27.71 18.47 -18.21
C LEU A 187 27.07 19.76 -17.74
N GLU A 188 26.55 19.84 -16.51
CA GLU A 188 26.07 21.07 -15.90
C GLU A 188 27.18 22.11 -15.74
N LYS A 189 28.40 21.66 -15.38
CA LYS A 189 29.57 22.55 -15.33
C LYS A 189 29.95 23.04 -16.73
N SER A 190 29.99 22.15 -17.72
CA SER A 190 30.24 22.51 -19.12
C SER A 190 29.13 23.40 -19.69
N GLN A 191 27.86 23.20 -19.32
CA GLN A 191 26.73 24.06 -19.68
C GLN A 191 26.82 25.41 -18.99
N LYS A 192 27.26 25.49 -17.73
CA LYS A 192 27.53 26.76 -17.04
C LYS A 192 28.70 27.50 -17.68
N GLU A 193 29.71 26.80 -18.19
CA GLU A 193 30.82 27.40 -18.94
C GLU A 193 30.42 27.81 -20.37
N ILE A 194 29.59 27.03 -21.06
CA ILE A 194 28.97 27.37 -22.35
C ILE A 194 27.98 28.52 -22.17
N ALA A 195 27.19 28.55 -21.10
CA ALA A 195 26.26 29.62 -20.75
C ALA A 195 27.00 30.86 -20.27
N ALA A 196 28.15 30.76 -19.59
CA ALA A 196 28.99 31.91 -19.30
C ALA A 196 29.68 32.46 -20.56
N LYS A 197 30.01 31.61 -21.54
CA LYS A 197 30.46 32.03 -22.89
C LYS A 197 29.32 32.57 -23.76
N ALA A 198 28.10 32.07 -23.60
CA ALA A 198 26.90 32.48 -24.34
C ALA A 198 26.18 33.69 -23.70
N ALA A 199 26.37 33.92 -22.40
CA ALA A 199 25.89 35.07 -21.64
C ALA A 199 26.85 36.28 -21.73
N GLY A 200 27.76 36.27 -22.71
CA GLY A 200 28.15 37.50 -23.42
C GLY A 200 27.05 37.97 -24.40
N GLY A 201 25.78 37.66 -24.11
CA GLY A 201 24.59 37.98 -24.89
C GLY A 201 24.17 39.42 -24.74
N ASP A 202 25.11 40.34 -25.01
CA ASP A 202 24.82 41.68 -25.45
C ASP A 202 24.09 41.57 -26.78
N HIS A 203 22.89 42.14 -26.85
CA HIS A 203 22.00 42.05 -28.01
C HIS A 203 22.42 43.03 -29.12
N THR A 204 23.72 43.28 -29.20
CA THR A 204 24.37 44.14 -30.17
C THR A 204 25.71 43.50 -30.49
N ILE A 205 25.74 42.73 -31.57
CA ILE A 205 26.92 41.99 -31.98
C ILE A 205 27.75 42.89 -32.88
N TRP A 206 28.86 43.40 -32.35
CA TRP A 206 29.85 44.11 -33.15
C TRP A 206 30.73 43.13 -33.91
N THR A 207 30.82 43.35 -35.22
CA THR A 207 31.71 42.58 -36.10
C THR A 207 32.58 43.51 -36.92
N TRP A 208 33.75 43.03 -37.30
CA TRP A 208 34.70 43.74 -38.15
C TRP A 208 35.07 42.90 -39.37
N GLN A 209 35.40 43.57 -40.47
CA GLN A 209 35.67 42.90 -41.74
C GLN A 209 37.13 42.42 -41.79
N ASN A 210 37.33 41.11 -41.95
CA ASN A 210 38.62 40.49 -42.21
C ASN A 210 38.60 39.82 -43.59
N GLY A 211 39.13 40.52 -44.60
CA GLY A 211 39.00 40.09 -45.99
C GLY A 211 37.54 40.15 -46.46
N ASN A 212 36.97 39.01 -46.83
CA ASN A 212 35.55 38.91 -47.24
C ASN A 212 34.62 38.42 -46.11
N GLU A 213 35.15 38.11 -44.93
CA GLU A 213 34.37 37.58 -43.81
C GLU A 213 34.20 38.61 -42.69
N TRP A 214 33.13 38.44 -41.89
CA TRP A 214 32.84 39.25 -40.72
C TRP A 214 33.15 38.46 -39.45
N GLU A 215 34.09 38.96 -38.65
CA GLU A 215 34.51 38.32 -37.40
C GLU A 215 33.91 39.02 -36.18
N LEU A 216 33.57 38.23 -35.16
CA LEU A 216 33.07 38.72 -33.88
C LEU A 216 34.16 39.55 -33.17
N MET A 217 33.80 40.72 -32.69
CA MET A 217 34.67 41.43 -31.75
C MET A 217 34.65 40.74 -30.37
N ASN A 218 35.69 40.99 -29.58
CA ASN A 218 35.74 40.51 -28.20
C ASN A 218 34.52 41.05 -27.42
N PRO A 219 33.84 40.22 -26.58
CA PRO A 219 32.67 40.65 -25.80
C PRO A 219 32.87 41.96 -25.01
N GLU A 220 34.05 42.17 -24.43
CA GLU A 220 34.38 43.40 -23.69
C GLU A 220 34.41 44.63 -24.61
N VAL A 221 34.88 44.45 -25.86
CA VAL A 221 34.92 45.50 -26.86
C VAL A 221 33.51 45.79 -27.39
N CYS A 222 32.69 44.75 -27.60
CA CYS A 222 31.28 44.91 -27.98
C CYS A 222 30.54 45.77 -26.95
N HIS A 223 30.69 45.46 -25.66
CA HIS A 223 30.04 46.18 -24.58
C HIS A 223 30.43 47.68 -24.53
N GLN A 224 31.72 47.96 -24.72
CA GLN A 224 32.21 49.34 -24.75
C GLN A 224 31.68 50.09 -25.97
N LEU A 225 31.70 49.47 -27.15
CA LEU A 225 31.17 50.06 -28.37
C LEU A 225 29.66 50.30 -28.31
N ASP A 226 28.89 49.42 -27.65
CA ASP A 226 27.46 49.63 -27.41
C ASP A 226 27.20 50.94 -26.67
N THR A 227 27.92 51.17 -25.58
CA THR A 227 27.75 52.37 -24.76
C THR A 227 28.03 53.64 -25.58
N TYR A 228 29.11 53.63 -26.38
CA TYR A 228 29.45 54.77 -27.23
C TYR A 228 28.46 54.95 -28.39
N TYR A 229 28.01 53.86 -29.01
CA TYR A 229 27.10 53.91 -30.13
C TYR A 229 25.68 54.30 -29.73
N GLU A 230 25.20 53.87 -28.56
CA GLU A 230 23.92 54.32 -27.99
C GLU A 230 23.92 55.83 -27.75
N THR A 231 25.04 56.37 -27.25
CA THR A 231 25.22 57.81 -27.06
C THR A 231 25.18 58.54 -28.40
N PHE A 232 25.91 58.06 -29.40
CA PHE A 232 25.89 58.59 -30.77
C PHE A 232 24.48 58.57 -31.38
N GLN A 233 23.75 57.46 -31.27
CA GLN A 233 22.38 57.34 -31.81
C GLN A 233 21.41 58.32 -31.13
N THR A 234 21.54 58.51 -29.83
CA THR A 234 20.72 59.45 -29.05
C THR A 234 20.96 60.88 -29.51
N GLU A 235 22.21 61.29 -29.68
CA GLU A 235 22.56 62.63 -30.17
C GLU A 235 22.14 62.84 -31.62
N LEU A 236 22.29 61.84 -32.49
CA LEU A 236 21.82 61.89 -33.86
C LEU A 236 20.28 62.11 -33.93
N GLN A 237 19.53 61.48 -33.03
CA GLN A 237 18.08 61.68 -32.93
C GLN A 237 17.71 63.07 -32.42
N LEU A 238 18.48 63.64 -31.48
CA LEU A 238 18.28 65.00 -30.97
C LEU A 238 18.61 66.05 -32.04
N ALA A 239 19.76 65.92 -32.72
CA ALA A 239 20.18 66.81 -33.79
C ALA A 239 19.17 66.88 -34.95
N ARG A 240 18.50 65.77 -35.26
CA ARG A 240 17.45 65.70 -36.29
C ARG A 240 16.13 66.40 -35.90
N LYS A 241 15.90 66.69 -34.62
CA LYS A 241 14.71 67.43 -34.14
C LYS A 241 14.94 68.94 -34.12
N SER A 242 16.20 69.39 -34.06
CA SER A 242 16.60 70.80 -34.12
C SER A 242 16.99 71.18 -35.55
N SER A 243 16.19 72.00 -36.24
CA SER A 243 16.48 72.50 -37.60
C SER A 243 17.56 73.60 -37.65
N GLY A 244 18.60 73.49 -36.82
CA GLY A 244 19.61 74.53 -36.61
C GLY A 244 21.02 74.00 -36.90
N ASN A 245 21.77 74.75 -37.67
CA ASN A 245 23.11 74.45 -38.15
C ASN A 245 24.13 74.64 -37.02
N ASP A 246 24.12 73.77 -36.01
CA ASP A 246 25.10 73.81 -34.91
C ASP A 246 26.20 72.75 -35.13
N THR A 247 27.43 73.22 -35.32
CA THR A 247 28.61 72.43 -35.72
C THR A 247 29.37 71.81 -34.54
N SER A 248 28.78 71.86 -33.34
CA SER A 248 29.37 71.37 -32.07
C SER A 248 29.42 69.83 -31.92
N SER A 249 28.72 69.05 -32.76
CA SER A 249 28.42 67.62 -32.54
C SER A 249 29.46 66.57 -33.02
N ARG A 250 30.71 66.94 -33.33
CA ARG A 250 31.69 65.97 -33.90
C ARG A 250 32.32 65.00 -32.88
N LYS A 251 32.09 65.18 -31.56
CA LYS A 251 32.76 64.38 -30.51
C LYS A 251 32.20 62.97 -30.33
N THR A 252 30.99 62.69 -30.78
CA THR A 252 30.32 61.38 -30.59
C THR A 252 30.27 60.53 -31.85
N GLU A 253 30.70 61.09 -32.98
CA GLU A 253 30.87 60.37 -34.24
C GLU A 253 32.03 59.36 -34.18
N HIS A 254 32.99 59.59 -33.27
CA HIS A 254 34.18 58.77 -33.11
C HIS A 254 34.37 58.33 -31.65
N CYS A 255 34.84 57.10 -31.44
CA CYS A 255 35.34 56.66 -30.12
C CYS A 255 36.73 56.03 -30.22
N HIS A 256 37.49 56.08 -29.12
CA HIS A 256 38.84 55.55 -29.04
C HIS A 256 38.90 54.45 -27.99
N LEU A 257 39.27 53.23 -28.40
CA LEU A 257 39.39 52.09 -27.49
C LEU A 257 40.78 51.45 -27.58
N ARG A 258 41.28 50.99 -26.43
CA ARG A 258 42.52 50.21 -26.35
C ARG A 258 42.18 48.74 -26.21
N ILE A 259 42.55 47.93 -27.19
CA ILE A 259 42.29 46.49 -27.22
C ILE A 259 43.63 45.77 -27.12
N GLY A 260 43.92 45.25 -25.93
CA GLY A 260 45.23 44.68 -25.60
C GLY A 260 46.35 45.73 -25.73
N LYS A 261 47.32 45.47 -26.63
CA LYS A 261 48.47 46.38 -26.87
C LYS A 261 48.23 47.43 -27.94
N PHE A 262 47.10 47.40 -28.64
CA PHE A 262 46.81 48.29 -29.76
C PHE A 262 45.71 49.28 -29.40
N SER A 263 45.79 50.47 -29.99
CA SER A 263 44.76 51.51 -29.88
C SER A 263 44.01 51.62 -31.20
N TYR A 264 42.70 51.78 -31.10
CA TYR A 264 41.80 51.86 -32.24
C TYR A 264 40.90 53.08 -32.13
N GLU A 265 40.66 53.72 -33.26
CA GLU A 265 39.61 54.71 -33.42
C GLU A 265 38.46 54.05 -34.20
N PHE A 266 37.23 54.23 -33.74
CA PHE A 266 36.02 53.76 -34.38
C PHE A 266 35.22 54.96 -34.84
N ASP A 267 34.95 55.04 -36.14
CA ASP A 267 34.08 56.03 -36.78
C ASP A 267 32.70 55.39 -36.99
N PHE A 268 31.71 55.90 -36.27
CA PHE A 268 30.32 55.42 -36.34
C PHE A 268 29.53 56.00 -37.53
N VAL A 269 30.02 57.07 -38.16
CA VAL A 269 29.40 57.67 -39.35
C VAL A 269 29.81 56.86 -40.59
N GLY A 270 31.11 56.60 -40.74
CA GLY A 270 31.67 55.77 -41.81
C GLY A 270 31.55 54.28 -41.55
N MET A 271 31.21 53.87 -40.32
CA MET A 271 31.23 52.48 -39.87
C MET A 271 32.60 51.83 -40.16
N THR A 272 33.65 52.49 -39.69
CA THR A 272 35.03 51.99 -39.84
C THR A 272 35.79 51.96 -38.51
N GLN A 273 36.79 51.09 -38.45
CA GLN A 273 37.77 51.01 -37.38
C GLN A 273 39.16 51.28 -37.98
N ILE A 274 39.94 52.14 -37.33
CA ILE A 274 41.31 52.49 -37.70
C ILE A 274 42.24 52.00 -36.59
N ASN A 275 43.21 51.14 -36.92
CA ASN A 275 44.30 50.83 -36.00
C ASN A 275 45.28 52.02 -35.98
N LEU A 276 45.41 52.69 -34.84
CA LEU A 276 46.21 53.91 -34.69
C LEU A 276 47.73 53.67 -34.73
N HIS A 277 48.17 52.42 -34.69
CA HIS A 277 49.58 52.08 -34.77
C HIS A 277 50.01 51.68 -36.20
N THR A 278 49.13 50.99 -36.94
CA THR A 278 49.44 50.51 -38.30
C THR A 278 48.72 51.29 -39.40
N ASN A 279 47.86 52.25 -39.04
CA ASN A 279 46.95 52.97 -39.94
C ASN A 279 46.05 52.04 -40.81
N LYS A 280 45.84 50.79 -40.37
CA LYS A 280 45.00 49.84 -41.10
C LYS A 280 43.54 50.16 -40.81
N VAL A 281 42.78 50.44 -41.88
CA VAL A 281 41.34 50.69 -41.82
C VAL A 281 40.57 49.42 -42.12
N ARG A 282 39.49 49.17 -41.38
CA ARG A 282 38.58 48.04 -41.56
C ARG A 282 37.14 48.53 -41.45
N ARG A 283 36.20 47.87 -42.14
CA ARG A 283 34.78 48.14 -41.93
C ARG A 283 34.31 47.45 -40.66
N ILE A 284 33.40 48.10 -39.94
CA ILE A 284 32.70 47.54 -38.79
C ILE A 284 31.21 47.54 -39.08
N GLN A 285 30.48 46.65 -38.43
CA GLN A 285 29.03 46.68 -38.44
C GLN A 285 28.50 46.24 -37.09
N VAL A 286 27.33 46.74 -36.77
CA VAL A 286 26.60 46.42 -35.57
C VAL A 286 25.35 45.63 -35.94
N ARG A 287 25.23 44.40 -35.44
CA ARG A 287 24.05 43.57 -35.61
C ARG A 287 23.20 43.66 -34.35
N VAL A 288 22.06 44.30 -34.49
CA VAL A 288 21.07 44.40 -33.44
C VAL A 288 20.34 43.06 -33.31
N ASP A 289 20.25 42.52 -32.10
CA ASP A 289 19.49 41.32 -31.77
C ASP A 289 17.99 41.63 -31.77
N ARG A 290 17.50 41.74 -32.98
CA ARG A 290 16.09 41.65 -33.30
C ARG A 290 15.66 40.21 -33.07
N PRO A 291 14.48 39.94 -32.48
CA PRO A 291 14.01 38.58 -32.36
C PRO A 291 14.01 37.90 -33.73
N GLN A 292 14.68 36.75 -33.84
CA GLN A 292 14.94 36.07 -35.12
C GLN A 292 13.68 35.78 -35.94
N HIS A 293 12.53 35.69 -35.28
CA HIS A 293 11.22 35.44 -35.89
C HIS A 293 10.56 36.70 -36.49
N TRP A 294 11.12 37.90 -36.32
CA TRP A 294 10.59 39.10 -36.95
C TRP A 294 10.93 39.10 -38.47
N THR A 295 10.00 39.54 -39.31
CA THR A 295 10.00 39.34 -40.78
C THR A 295 10.66 40.45 -41.62
N ARG A 296 10.49 41.74 -41.27
CA ARG A 296 11.15 42.90 -41.92
C ARG A 296 12.62 43.19 -41.52
N ASP A 297 13.59 42.87 -42.36
CA ASP A 297 14.99 43.27 -42.13
C ASP A 297 15.13 44.80 -41.97
N LEU A 298 15.59 45.25 -40.80
CA LEU A 298 15.83 46.67 -40.50
C LEU A 298 17.06 47.23 -41.21
N LEU A 299 17.78 46.40 -41.97
CA LEU A 299 19.10 46.68 -42.53
C LEU A 299 19.22 46.24 -44.00
N GLU A 300 18.23 46.54 -44.84
CA GLU A 300 18.54 46.62 -46.27
C GLU A 300 19.52 47.79 -46.51
N PRO A 301 20.68 47.58 -47.15
CA PRO A 301 21.65 48.64 -47.43
C PRO A 301 21.06 49.67 -48.41
N GLY A 302 20.36 50.67 -47.89
CA GLY A 302 19.78 51.73 -48.71
C GLY A 302 18.66 52.54 -48.08
N SER A 303 17.92 51.99 -47.11
CA SER A 303 16.80 52.72 -46.49
C SER A 303 17.25 53.49 -45.24
N ARG A 304 17.66 54.74 -45.44
CA ARG A 304 17.96 55.71 -44.35
C ARG A 304 16.73 56.54 -43.98
N THR A 305 15.53 55.96 -43.93
CA THR A 305 14.32 56.73 -43.65
C THR A 305 13.57 56.28 -42.40
N LYS A 306 13.01 57.27 -41.70
CA LYS A 306 12.32 57.22 -40.39
C LYS A 306 11.16 56.20 -40.31
N THR A 307 10.77 55.63 -41.45
CA THR A 307 9.70 54.65 -41.67
C THR A 307 10.07 53.21 -41.35
N ASP A 308 11.35 52.90 -41.13
CA ASP A 308 11.81 51.53 -40.81
C ASP A 308 11.70 51.17 -39.32
N LEU A 309 11.57 52.18 -38.44
CA LEU A 309 11.39 52.00 -36.99
C LEU A 309 9.94 52.16 -36.52
N ALA A 310 9.01 52.43 -37.44
CA ALA A 310 7.60 52.57 -37.12
C ALA A 310 7.01 51.21 -36.71
N THR A 311 6.06 51.23 -35.78
CA THR A 311 5.29 50.04 -35.39
C THR A 311 4.70 49.38 -36.63
N VAL A 312 5.04 48.12 -36.87
CA VAL A 312 4.39 47.30 -37.89
C VAL A 312 3.51 46.28 -37.20
N LYS A 313 2.27 46.19 -37.67
CA LYS A 313 1.34 45.13 -37.28
C LYS A 313 1.27 44.13 -38.43
N ILE A 314 1.86 42.95 -38.22
CA ILE A 314 2.05 41.96 -39.27
C ILE A 314 1.00 40.86 -39.12
N PRO A 315 0.16 40.61 -40.14
CA PRO A 315 -0.77 39.49 -40.10
C PRO A 315 -0.01 38.19 -39.91
N LEU A 316 -0.37 37.42 -38.88
CA LEU A 316 0.22 36.12 -38.67
C LEU A 316 -0.41 35.14 -39.66
N ASN A 317 0.40 34.53 -40.53
CA ASN A 317 -0.04 33.48 -41.45
C ASN A 317 -0.21 32.14 -40.71
N VAL A 318 -1.19 32.09 -39.82
CA VAL A 318 -1.45 30.95 -38.94
C VAL A 318 -2.65 30.20 -39.47
N LYS A 319 -2.54 28.86 -39.56
CA LYS A 319 -3.65 28.01 -39.95
C LYS A 319 -4.84 28.30 -39.03
N ARG A 320 -6.03 28.51 -39.59
CA ARG A 320 -7.27 28.78 -38.84
C ARG A 320 -7.47 27.83 -37.65
N LYS A 321 -7.22 26.53 -37.82
CA LYS A 321 -7.30 25.51 -36.76
C LYS A 321 -6.38 25.78 -35.55
N MET A 322 -5.23 26.42 -35.75
CA MET A 322 -4.30 26.79 -34.69
C MET A 322 -4.77 28.06 -33.96
N LEU A 323 -5.36 29.03 -34.67
CA LEU A 323 -6.06 30.15 -34.04
C LEU A 323 -7.30 29.68 -33.26
N GLU A 324 -8.07 28.75 -33.82
CA GLU A 324 -9.17 28.08 -33.13
C GLU A 324 -8.67 27.31 -31.89
N SER A 325 -7.53 26.62 -31.99
CA SER A 325 -6.90 25.95 -30.83
C SER A 325 -6.44 26.94 -29.77
N LEU A 326 -5.84 28.06 -30.16
CA LEU A 326 -5.46 29.14 -29.26
C LEU A 326 -6.72 29.67 -28.57
N VAL A 327 -7.76 30.05 -29.32
CA VAL A 327 -9.04 30.53 -28.77
C VAL A 327 -9.69 29.50 -27.86
N ASN A 328 -9.70 28.22 -28.24
CA ASN A 328 -10.23 27.13 -27.42
C ASN A 328 -9.42 26.94 -26.14
N THR A 329 -8.10 27.12 -26.18
CA THR A 329 -7.22 27.08 -25.01
C THR A 329 -7.46 28.31 -24.11
N LEU A 330 -7.61 29.49 -24.72
CA LEU A 330 -7.94 30.75 -24.05
C LEU A 330 -9.34 30.74 -23.43
N CYS A 331 -10.29 30.02 -24.03
CA CYS A 331 -11.65 29.82 -23.50
C CYS A 331 -11.70 28.67 -22.48
N GLY A 332 -10.90 27.63 -22.67
CA GLY A 332 -10.80 26.46 -21.80
C GLY A 332 -10.11 26.76 -20.46
N THR A 333 -9.35 27.85 -20.39
CA THR A 333 -8.69 28.39 -19.18
C THR A 333 -9.60 29.33 -18.38
N HIS A 334 -10.92 29.18 -18.48
CA HIS A 334 -11.90 29.94 -17.70
C HIS A 334 -11.79 29.61 -16.20
N CYS A 335 -12.24 30.53 -15.33
CA CYS A 335 -12.18 30.40 -13.87
C CYS A 335 -13.19 29.40 -13.28
N GLY A 336 -13.41 28.26 -13.95
CA GLY A 336 -14.36 27.20 -13.57
C GLY A 336 -15.83 27.52 -13.92
N SER A 337 -16.71 26.55 -13.68
CA SER A 337 -18.16 26.60 -13.98
C SER A 337 -18.94 27.70 -13.26
N SER A 338 -18.30 28.41 -12.33
CA SER A 338 -18.89 29.45 -11.47
C SER A 338 -18.44 30.87 -11.81
N CYS A 339 -17.78 31.09 -12.96
CA CYS A 339 -17.48 32.44 -13.43
C CYS A 339 -18.81 33.20 -13.58
N PRO A 340 -19.08 34.26 -12.79
CA PRO A 340 -20.33 35.04 -12.90
C PRO A 340 -20.45 35.78 -14.24
N PHE A 341 -19.38 35.75 -15.04
CA PHE A 341 -19.30 36.28 -16.39
C PHE A 341 -19.25 35.21 -17.47
N MET A 342 -19.33 33.91 -17.17
CA MET A 342 -19.46 32.85 -18.18
C MET A 342 -20.59 31.84 -17.87
N GLY A 343 -21.12 31.75 -16.64
CA GLY A 343 -22.23 30.84 -16.33
C GLY A 343 -23.06 31.23 -15.11
N LEU A 344 -24.31 31.64 -15.36
CA LEU A 344 -25.54 31.32 -14.64
C LEU A 344 -26.70 31.97 -15.42
N GLU A 345 -27.71 31.18 -15.80
CA GLU A 345 -29.02 31.70 -16.18
C GLU A 345 -29.62 32.41 -14.95
N ASP A 346 -29.38 33.70 -14.83
CA ASP A 346 -30.03 34.50 -13.79
C ASP A 346 -31.38 34.95 -14.35
N ALA A 347 -32.43 34.24 -13.94
CA ALA A 347 -33.82 34.52 -14.25
C ALA A 347 -34.20 35.93 -13.76
N GLY A 348 -33.96 36.94 -14.60
CA GLY A 348 -34.33 38.32 -14.32
C GLY A 348 -33.47 39.41 -14.97
N THR A 349 -32.27 39.12 -15.50
CA THR A 349 -31.40 40.18 -16.07
C THR A 349 -30.85 39.95 -17.48
N GLY A 350 -31.16 38.81 -18.13
CA GLY A 350 -30.84 38.58 -19.54
C GLY A 350 -29.34 38.62 -19.87
N ARG A 351 -28.49 38.05 -19.01
CA ARG A 351 -27.04 37.98 -19.22
C ARG A 351 -26.66 36.61 -19.81
N VAL A 352 -26.14 36.58 -21.03
CA VAL A 352 -25.56 35.40 -21.67
C VAL A 352 -24.14 35.74 -22.11
N THR A 353 -23.15 34.96 -21.69
CA THR A 353 -21.73 35.25 -21.98
C THR A 353 -20.90 34.02 -22.37
N HIS A 354 -21.52 32.85 -22.53
CA HIS A 354 -20.81 31.64 -22.99
C HIS A 354 -20.79 31.48 -24.53
N LEU A 355 -21.44 32.38 -25.29
CA LEU A 355 -21.68 32.18 -26.72
C LEU A 355 -20.75 32.98 -27.67
N GLN A 356 -20.05 34.03 -27.21
CA GLN A 356 -19.39 34.96 -28.14
C GLN A 356 -18.07 34.44 -28.74
N LEU A 357 -17.14 33.80 -28.00
CA LEU A 357 -15.85 33.40 -28.60
C LEU A 357 -15.92 32.18 -29.51
N LYS A 358 -16.86 31.24 -29.28
CA LYS A 358 -17.07 30.10 -30.18
C LYS A 358 -17.65 30.55 -31.53
N ASN A 359 -18.47 31.60 -31.55
CA ASN A 359 -19.00 32.20 -32.78
C ASN A 359 -18.02 33.18 -33.43
N ALA A 360 -17.25 33.95 -32.63
CA ALA A 360 -16.20 34.85 -33.10
C ALA A 360 -14.98 34.13 -33.72
N ALA A 361 -14.88 32.79 -33.64
CA ALA A 361 -13.87 32.01 -34.36
C ALA A 361 -13.92 32.22 -35.88
N ALA A 362 -15.06 32.69 -36.43
CA ALA A 362 -15.18 33.05 -37.84
C ALA A 362 -14.49 34.35 -38.24
N SER A 363 -14.33 35.32 -37.32
CA SER A 363 -13.74 36.65 -37.57
C SER A 363 -12.38 36.87 -36.89
N LEU A 364 -11.85 35.83 -36.24
CA LEU A 364 -10.63 35.93 -35.46
C LEU A 364 -9.40 36.14 -36.34
N THR A 365 -8.66 37.21 -36.06
CA THR A 365 -7.39 37.51 -36.74
C THR A 365 -6.32 37.78 -35.69
N ALA A 366 -5.11 37.28 -35.92
CA ALA A 366 -3.97 37.50 -35.05
C ALA A 366 -2.86 38.23 -35.80
N PHE A 367 -2.21 39.14 -35.09
CA PHE A 367 -1.12 39.94 -35.63
C PHE A 367 0.06 39.91 -34.67
N GLN A 368 1.26 39.85 -35.23
CA GLN A 368 2.49 40.10 -34.52
C GLN A 368 2.78 41.60 -34.54
N VAL A 369 3.23 42.12 -33.41
CA VAL A 369 3.67 43.50 -33.29
C VAL A 369 5.18 43.52 -33.42
N GLU A 370 5.67 44.21 -34.44
CA GLU A 370 7.08 44.53 -34.61
C GLU A 370 7.27 46.02 -34.35
N ASN A 371 7.64 46.38 -33.12
CA ASN A 371 7.97 47.74 -32.73
C ASN A 371 9.33 47.77 -32.06
N TYR A 372 10.37 47.99 -32.87
CA TYR A 372 11.74 47.93 -32.40
C TYR A 372 12.04 48.94 -31.28
N PRO A 373 11.68 50.24 -31.39
CA PRO A 373 11.91 51.18 -30.29
C PRO A 373 11.23 50.80 -28.97
N LEU A 374 10.02 50.22 -29.01
CA LEU A 374 9.37 49.71 -27.79
C LEU A 374 10.07 48.46 -27.27
N PHE A 375 10.46 47.55 -28.16
CA PHE A 375 11.17 46.34 -27.80
C PHE A 375 12.52 46.66 -27.15
N GLN A 376 13.26 47.66 -27.65
CA GLN A 376 14.50 48.13 -27.02
C GLN A 376 14.26 48.65 -25.60
N LYS A 377 13.23 49.47 -25.40
CA LYS A 377 12.89 49.98 -24.06
C LYS A 377 12.53 48.84 -23.11
N TYR A 378 11.77 47.87 -23.60
CA TYR A 378 11.42 46.66 -22.87
C TYR A 378 12.67 45.85 -22.48
N GLN A 379 13.58 45.60 -23.42
CA GLN A 379 14.84 44.91 -23.16
C GLN A 379 15.73 45.68 -22.18
N GLN A 380 15.76 47.02 -22.27
CA GLN A 380 16.47 47.87 -21.32
C GLN A 380 15.86 47.77 -19.91
N ALA A 381 14.53 47.79 -19.81
CA ALA A 381 13.83 47.60 -18.54
C ALA A 381 14.12 46.22 -17.95
N ARG A 382 14.12 45.16 -18.77
CA ARG A 382 14.49 43.80 -18.37
C ARG A 382 15.89 43.75 -17.76
N ARG A 383 16.88 44.33 -18.45
CA ARG A 383 18.27 44.44 -17.96
C ARG A 383 18.36 45.24 -16.67
N THR A 384 17.62 46.36 -16.60
CA THR A 384 17.63 47.24 -15.42
C THR A 384 17.05 46.51 -14.22
N LEU A 385 15.90 45.85 -14.38
CA LEU A 385 15.27 45.05 -13.34
C LEU A 385 16.19 43.92 -12.85
N HIS A 386 16.85 43.21 -13.76
CA HIS A 386 17.84 42.19 -13.41
C HIS A 386 19.02 42.75 -12.59
N ARG A 387 19.56 43.90 -13.00
CA ARG A 387 20.65 44.58 -12.27
C ARG A 387 20.19 45.03 -10.89
N GLU A 388 18.98 45.56 -10.77
CA GLU A 388 18.39 45.99 -9.50
C GLU A 388 18.13 44.81 -8.56
N HIS A 389 17.57 43.70 -9.07
CA HIS A 389 17.40 42.47 -8.30
C HIS A 389 18.74 41.96 -7.78
N LYS A 390 19.77 41.92 -8.63
CA LYS A 390 21.12 41.52 -8.25
C LYS A 390 21.74 42.47 -7.21
N ARG A 391 21.58 43.79 -7.40
CA ARG A 391 22.08 44.83 -6.49
C ARG A 391 21.43 44.74 -5.10
N LEU A 392 20.14 44.45 -5.06
CA LEU A 392 19.33 44.36 -3.83
C LEU A 392 19.30 42.95 -3.23
N GLY A 393 19.89 41.95 -3.90
CA GLY A 393 19.82 40.55 -3.47
C GLY A 393 18.41 39.95 -3.52
N ILE A 394 17.52 40.51 -4.36
CA ILE A 394 16.15 40.04 -4.52
C ILE A 394 16.17 38.77 -5.38
N LYS A 395 15.47 37.74 -4.91
CA LYS A 395 15.14 36.53 -5.66
C LYS A 395 13.64 36.34 -5.57
N PRO A 396 12.87 36.80 -6.58
CA PRO A 396 11.42 36.77 -6.50
C PRO A 396 10.93 35.32 -6.42
N PRO A 397 9.91 35.01 -5.58
CA PRO A 397 9.25 33.73 -5.67
C PRO A 397 8.62 33.56 -7.05
N LEU A 398 8.62 32.33 -7.57
CA LEU A 398 7.98 32.03 -8.84
C LEU A 398 6.49 32.33 -8.75
N VAL A 399 5.99 33.14 -9.68
CA VAL A 399 4.59 33.53 -9.75
C VAL A 399 3.78 32.38 -10.33
N LEU A 400 2.98 31.74 -9.49
CA LEU A 400 2.01 30.73 -9.94
C LEU A 400 0.88 31.42 -10.69
N SER A 401 0.71 31.06 -11.96
CA SER A 401 -0.44 31.45 -12.74
C SER A 401 -0.99 30.25 -13.49
N ALA A 402 -2.32 30.18 -13.64
CA ALA A 402 -3.02 29.02 -14.19
C ALA A 402 -2.91 28.89 -15.73
N VAL A 403 -2.34 29.89 -16.39
CA VAL A 403 -2.41 30.09 -17.84
C VAL A 403 -1.05 30.22 -18.58
N PRO A 404 0.11 30.55 -17.95
CA PRO A 404 1.36 30.80 -18.68
C PRO A 404 1.85 29.63 -19.51
N ALA A 405 1.77 28.38 -19.01
CA ALA A 405 2.33 27.24 -19.73
C ALA A 405 1.61 26.98 -21.06
N ALA A 406 0.27 26.99 -21.06
CA ALA A 406 -0.51 26.74 -22.27
C ALA A 406 -0.36 27.88 -23.31
N VAL A 407 -0.30 29.13 -22.84
CA VAL A 407 -0.09 30.28 -23.72
C VAL A 407 1.34 30.31 -24.25
N GLU A 408 2.33 30.05 -23.40
CA GLU A 408 3.74 29.94 -23.79
C GLU A 408 3.92 28.83 -24.83
N ASP A 409 3.30 27.67 -24.64
CA ASP A 409 3.33 26.57 -25.61
C ASP A 409 2.64 26.95 -26.93
N CYS A 410 1.50 27.65 -26.88
CA CYS A 410 0.87 28.18 -28.09
C CYS A 410 1.75 29.21 -28.79
N VAL A 411 2.34 30.16 -28.08
CA VAL A 411 3.24 31.17 -28.67
C VAL A 411 4.49 30.51 -29.26
N LYS A 412 5.06 29.50 -28.59
CA LYS A 412 6.16 28.68 -29.14
C LYS A 412 5.76 27.99 -30.43
N GLN A 413 4.54 27.46 -30.52
CA GLN A 413 4.02 26.87 -31.75
C GLN A 413 3.80 27.92 -32.85
N LEU A 414 3.39 29.15 -32.49
CA LEU A 414 3.18 30.25 -33.43
C LEU A 414 4.49 30.82 -33.98
N LEU A 415 5.53 30.93 -33.15
CA LEU A 415 6.82 31.55 -33.50
C LEU A 415 7.93 30.55 -33.90
N GLY A 416 7.73 29.25 -33.68
CA GLY A 416 8.74 28.23 -33.92
C GLY A 416 9.93 28.28 -32.94
N ARG A 417 11.03 27.60 -33.28
CA ARG A 417 12.25 27.47 -32.43
C ARG A 417 13.08 28.76 -32.28
N HIS A 418 12.60 29.89 -32.81
CA HIS A 418 13.31 31.17 -32.90
C HIS A 418 12.73 32.24 -31.94
N GLN A 419 11.93 31.80 -30.95
CA GLN A 419 11.38 32.67 -29.93
C GLN A 419 12.44 33.00 -28.87
N MET A 420 12.47 34.26 -28.42
CA MET A 420 13.22 34.64 -27.23
C MET A 420 12.56 34.02 -26.00
N GLU A 421 13.33 33.23 -25.26
CA GLU A 421 12.88 32.62 -24.01
C GLU A 421 12.49 33.68 -22.98
N LEU A 422 11.46 33.39 -22.19
CA LEU A 422 11.05 34.23 -21.08
C LEU A 422 12.06 34.10 -19.93
N GLU A 423 12.49 35.22 -19.35
CA GLU A 423 13.37 35.23 -18.19
C GLU A 423 12.59 34.88 -16.91
N ARG A 424 12.61 33.58 -16.55
CA ARG A 424 11.93 33.05 -15.35
C ARG A 424 12.37 33.72 -14.05
N ASP A 425 13.64 34.10 -13.94
CA ASP A 425 14.20 34.79 -12.76
C ASP A 425 13.59 36.18 -12.53
N LEU A 426 12.97 36.77 -13.56
CA LEU A 426 12.26 38.05 -13.47
C LEU A 426 10.73 37.87 -13.47
N ASN A 427 10.22 36.64 -13.37
CA ASN A 427 8.82 36.32 -13.63
C ASN A 427 8.34 37.00 -14.95
N GLU A 428 9.13 36.88 -16.03
CA GLU A 428 8.69 37.32 -17.36
C GLU A 428 7.58 36.38 -17.84
N MET A 429 6.40 36.93 -18.13
CA MET A 429 5.20 36.13 -18.42
C MET A 429 4.40 36.68 -19.60
N TYR A 430 3.70 35.78 -20.28
CA TYR A 430 2.64 36.15 -21.20
C TYR A 430 1.34 36.43 -20.46
N LEU A 431 0.79 37.64 -20.61
CA LEU A 431 -0.47 38.04 -20.02
C LEU A 431 -1.37 38.78 -21.01
N PHE A 432 -2.66 38.83 -20.71
CA PHE A 432 -3.67 39.41 -21.57
C PHE A 432 -4.07 40.81 -21.13
N HIS A 433 -4.22 41.72 -22.09
CA HIS A 433 -4.77 43.05 -21.89
C HIS A 433 -5.89 43.33 -22.90
N GLY A 434 -7.09 43.61 -22.43
CA GLY A 434 -8.21 43.95 -23.30
C GLY A 434 -8.36 45.45 -23.44
N THR A 435 -8.61 45.92 -24.66
CA THR A 435 -8.72 47.35 -24.93
C THR A 435 -9.64 47.65 -26.12
N GLY A 436 -10.08 48.91 -26.23
CA GLY A 436 -10.81 49.41 -27.39
C GLY A 436 -9.87 49.86 -28.53
N ALA A 437 -10.45 50.27 -29.67
CA ALA A 437 -9.67 50.65 -30.86
C ALA A 437 -8.64 51.76 -30.60
N GLU A 438 -9.05 52.84 -29.91
CA GLU A 438 -8.14 53.95 -29.58
C GLU A 438 -7.04 53.54 -28.61
N GLY A 439 -7.37 52.73 -27.61
CA GLY A 439 -6.39 52.19 -26.66
C GLY A 439 -5.37 51.28 -27.35
N LEU A 440 -5.83 50.42 -28.27
CA LEU A 440 -4.92 49.59 -29.07
C LEU A 440 -3.98 50.46 -29.91
N LYS A 441 -4.50 51.48 -30.61
CA LYS A 441 -3.69 52.38 -31.44
C LYS A 441 -2.58 53.04 -30.61
N HIS A 442 -2.90 53.51 -29.40
CA HIS A 442 -1.92 54.08 -28.49
C HIS A 442 -0.88 53.05 -28.04
N ILE A 443 -1.33 51.86 -27.59
CA ILE A 443 -0.44 50.78 -27.12
C ILE A 443 0.55 50.38 -28.21
N LEU A 444 0.08 50.24 -29.45
CA LEU A 444 0.94 49.87 -30.58
C LEU A 444 2.01 50.92 -30.86
N GLN A 445 1.68 52.21 -30.79
CA GLN A 445 2.61 53.30 -31.09
C GLN A 445 3.58 53.60 -29.95
N ASN A 446 3.07 53.66 -28.72
CA ASN A 446 3.76 54.25 -27.57
C ASN A 446 4.06 53.25 -26.44
N GLY A 447 3.53 52.04 -26.53
CA GLY A 447 3.56 51.06 -25.45
C GLY A 447 2.41 51.26 -24.47
N PHE A 448 2.39 50.44 -23.42
CA PHE A 448 1.38 50.56 -22.36
C PHE A 448 1.65 51.79 -21.49
N ASP A 449 0.68 52.66 -21.28
CA ASP A 449 0.83 53.81 -20.39
C ASP A 449 -0.42 53.95 -19.50
N PHE A 450 -0.27 53.75 -18.19
CA PHE A 450 -1.40 53.80 -17.27
C PHE A 450 -2.00 55.20 -17.14
N ARG A 451 -1.29 56.25 -17.57
CA ARG A 451 -1.78 57.64 -17.55
C ARG A 451 -2.85 57.89 -18.62
N GLU A 452 -2.93 57.01 -19.61
CA GLU A 452 -3.93 57.03 -20.67
C GLU A 452 -5.13 56.11 -20.33
N ALA A 453 -5.04 55.35 -19.23
CA ALA A 453 -6.11 54.45 -18.79
C ALA A 453 -7.17 55.20 -17.96
N LYS A 454 -8.38 54.62 -17.86
CA LYS A 454 -9.43 55.12 -16.97
C LYS A 454 -9.00 54.97 -15.50
N GLU A 455 -9.15 56.01 -14.68
CA GLU A 455 -8.68 56.10 -13.28
C GLU A 455 -9.46 55.24 -12.25
N ASN A 456 -9.87 54.02 -12.62
CA ASN A 456 -10.75 53.15 -11.79
C ASN A 456 -10.11 51.79 -11.44
N GLY A 457 -8.78 51.70 -11.42
CA GLY A 457 -8.07 50.48 -11.07
C GLY A 457 -8.20 50.15 -9.58
N LEU A 458 -8.59 48.92 -9.23
CA LEU A 458 -8.79 48.52 -7.82
C LEU A 458 -7.50 48.40 -7.02
N TYR A 459 -6.37 48.14 -7.66
CA TYR A 459 -5.09 47.80 -7.03
C TYR A 459 -3.99 48.85 -7.29
N GLY A 460 -4.39 50.03 -7.78
CA GLY A 460 -3.52 51.17 -8.05
C GLY A 460 -3.67 51.72 -9.47
N GLN A 461 -3.03 52.86 -9.71
CA GLN A 461 -2.89 53.54 -11.00
C GLN A 461 -1.75 52.91 -11.79
N GLY A 462 -1.99 51.72 -12.34
CA GLY A 462 -1.02 51.00 -13.16
C GLY A 462 -1.68 50.36 -14.37
N THR A 463 -0.88 49.70 -15.21
CA THR A 463 -1.40 48.93 -16.34
C THR A 463 -1.81 47.54 -15.88
N TYR A 464 -3.07 47.19 -16.13
CA TYR A 464 -3.66 45.93 -15.70
C TYR A 464 -3.53 44.86 -16.76
N PHE A 465 -3.16 43.65 -16.33
CA PHE A 465 -3.15 42.45 -17.13
C PHE A 465 -3.87 41.33 -16.38
N ALA A 466 -4.32 40.31 -17.11
CA ALA A 466 -4.92 39.12 -16.52
C ALA A 466 -4.30 37.86 -17.10
N SER A 467 -4.25 36.81 -16.28
CA SER A 467 -3.90 35.48 -16.78
C SER A 467 -5.04 34.85 -17.57
N ASN A 468 -6.30 35.17 -17.23
CA ASN A 468 -7.47 34.60 -17.90
C ASN A 468 -7.99 35.57 -18.97
N VAL A 469 -8.13 35.09 -20.21
CA VAL A 469 -8.63 35.90 -21.33
C VAL A 469 -10.02 36.48 -21.05
N CYS A 470 -10.90 35.72 -20.39
CA CYS A 470 -12.27 36.15 -20.09
C CYS A 470 -12.34 37.42 -19.24
N LYS A 471 -11.31 37.70 -18.42
CA LYS A 471 -11.20 38.95 -17.69
C LYS A 471 -10.86 40.10 -18.63
N SER A 472 -9.84 39.94 -19.46
CA SER A 472 -9.42 40.94 -20.43
C SER A 472 -10.52 41.26 -21.44
N MET A 473 -11.30 40.27 -21.86
CA MET A 473 -12.49 40.47 -22.69
C MET A 473 -13.46 41.52 -22.14
N GLN A 474 -13.64 41.62 -20.82
CA GLN A 474 -14.54 42.62 -20.22
C GLN A 474 -14.14 44.06 -20.56
N TYR A 475 -12.90 44.29 -20.99
CA TYR A 475 -12.32 45.59 -21.28
C TYR A 475 -12.15 45.88 -22.79
N THR A 476 -12.60 44.98 -23.67
CA THR A 476 -12.47 45.18 -25.13
C THR A 476 -13.52 46.11 -25.75
N GLY A 477 -14.54 46.51 -24.97
CA GLY A 477 -15.57 47.47 -25.38
C GLY A 477 -15.45 48.82 -24.67
N ASN A 478 -16.33 49.78 -24.98
CA ASN A 478 -16.33 51.14 -24.41
C ASN A 478 -16.75 51.22 -22.92
N GLY A 479 -16.48 50.18 -22.12
CA GLY A 479 -16.82 50.11 -20.70
C GLY A 479 -18.27 49.72 -20.40
N ASN A 480 -19.09 49.43 -21.42
CA ASN A 480 -20.44 48.89 -21.26
C ASN A 480 -20.46 47.41 -21.62
N CYS A 481 -21.12 46.60 -20.78
CA CYS A 481 -21.29 45.16 -20.99
C CYS A 481 -22.16 44.81 -22.21
N ARG A 482 -22.84 45.80 -22.82
CA ARG A 482 -23.54 45.68 -24.10
C ARG A 482 -22.68 46.29 -25.19
N ARG A 483 -22.10 45.45 -26.03
CA ARG A 483 -21.41 45.87 -27.25
C ARG A 483 -22.46 45.94 -28.38
N PRO A 484 -22.45 46.96 -29.24
CA PRO A 484 -23.19 46.91 -30.49
C PRO A 484 -22.80 45.64 -31.28
N PRO A 485 -23.74 45.04 -32.04
CA PRO A 485 -23.38 44.07 -33.08
C PRO A 485 -22.21 44.57 -33.93
N GLU A 486 -21.33 43.66 -34.35
CA GLU A 486 -20.20 43.97 -35.25
C GLU A 486 -19.12 44.93 -34.69
N GLN A 487 -19.09 45.18 -33.37
CA GLN A 487 -17.99 45.95 -32.78
C GLN A 487 -16.69 45.14 -32.75
N ARG A 488 -15.65 45.66 -33.41
CA ARG A 488 -14.30 45.11 -33.35
C ARG A 488 -13.71 45.20 -31.94
N CYS A 489 -13.29 44.05 -31.41
CA CYS A 489 -12.71 43.87 -30.09
C CYS A 489 -11.23 43.48 -30.19
N TYR A 490 -10.42 43.92 -29.22
CA TYR A 490 -8.97 43.73 -29.26
C TYR A 490 -8.42 43.18 -27.95
N ILE A 491 -7.72 42.05 -28.03
CA ILE A 491 -6.95 41.48 -26.93
C ILE A 491 -5.48 41.54 -27.32
N VAL A 492 -4.68 42.20 -26.48
CA VAL A 492 -3.22 42.23 -26.59
C VAL A 492 -2.65 41.10 -25.73
N ILE A 493 -1.75 40.30 -26.31
CA ILE A 493 -0.89 39.37 -25.57
C ILE A 493 0.45 40.07 -25.41
N ALA A 494 0.83 40.34 -24.16
CA ALA A 494 2.03 41.08 -23.83
C ALA A 494 3.05 40.19 -23.12
N ARG A 495 4.34 40.42 -23.39
CA ARG A 495 5.40 40.02 -22.46
C ARG A 495 5.44 41.02 -21.33
N VAL A 496 5.34 40.55 -20.10
CA VAL A 496 5.28 41.41 -18.92
C VAL A 496 6.33 40.98 -17.91
N LEU A 497 7.15 41.94 -17.48
CA LEU A 497 8.12 41.79 -16.40
C LEU A 497 7.40 42.00 -15.06
N ILE A 498 7.06 40.89 -14.39
CA ILE A 498 6.37 40.93 -13.10
C ILE A 498 7.36 41.18 -11.96
N GLY A 499 8.60 40.69 -12.06
CA GLY A 499 9.63 40.81 -11.04
C GLY A 499 9.21 40.18 -9.71
N ASP A 500 9.58 40.83 -8.62
CA ASP A 500 9.11 40.53 -7.28
C ASP A 500 7.80 41.29 -7.00
N ALA A 501 6.73 40.52 -6.86
CA ALA A 501 5.37 41.04 -6.81
C ALA A 501 4.83 41.14 -5.38
N HIS A 502 4.08 42.20 -5.12
CA HIS A 502 3.27 42.30 -3.90
C HIS A 502 1.92 41.61 -4.10
N TYR A 503 1.65 40.55 -3.34
CA TYR A 503 0.35 39.89 -3.34
C TYR A 503 -0.64 40.63 -2.43
N THR A 504 -1.77 41.07 -2.97
CA THR A 504 -2.81 41.81 -2.22
C THR A 504 -4.16 41.12 -2.25
N LYS A 505 -4.90 41.28 -1.15
CA LYS A 505 -6.36 41.04 -1.07
C LYS A 505 -7.13 42.35 -0.85
N GLU A 506 -6.43 43.45 -0.72
CA GLU A 506 -6.97 44.77 -0.39
C GLU A 506 -6.98 45.64 -1.64
N THR A 507 -8.09 46.34 -1.86
CA THR A 507 -8.18 47.36 -2.89
C THR A 507 -7.55 48.66 -2.42
N CYS A 508 -6.75 49.30 -3.27
CA CYS A 508 -6.11 50.59 -3.03
C CYS A 508 -5.92 51.30 -4.38
N SER A 509 -6.95 52.01 -4.84
CA SER A 509 -6.97 52.64 -6.17
C SER A 509 -6.03 53.83 -6.31
N GLU A 510 -5.78 54.56 -5.22
CA GLU A 510 -4.97 55.79 -5.24
C GLU A 510 -3.46 55.55 -5.37
N ARG A 511 -3.02 54.31 -5.20
CA ARG A 511 -1.60 53.96 -5.19
C ARG A 511 -0.97 54.13 -6.57
N LYS A 512 0.16 54.84 -6.64
CA LYS A 512 0.93 55.08 -7.89
C LYS A 512 2.21 54.24 -8.04
N LEU A 513 2.60 53.51 -6.99
CA LEU A 513 3.76 52.63 -6.95
C LEU A 513 3.42 51.41 -6.08
N PRO A 514 3.98 50.22 -6.32
CA PRO A 514 3.77 49.09 -5.43
C PRO A 514 4.22 49.38 -3.98
N PRO A 515 3.72 48.62 -2.98
CA PRO A 515 4.19 48.74 -1.60
C PRO A 515 5.69 48.62 -1.46
N LYS A 516 6.24 49.24 -0.42
CA LYS A 516 7.63 49.04 -0.04
C LYS A 516 7.85 47.64 0.51
N ARG A 517 8.97 47.02 0.13
CA ARG A 517 9.44 45.78 0.74
C ARG A 517 9.86 46.05 2.17
N THR A 518 9.41 45.20 3.09
CA THR A 518 9.75 45.30 4.52
C THR A 518 10.98 44.49 4.90
N ASN A 519 11.42 43.58 4.02
CA ASN A 519 12.51 42.63 4.22
C ASN A 519 13.86 43.11 3.68
N ILE A 520 13.94 44.32 3.11
CA ILE A 520 15.20 44.91 2.63
C ILE A 520 15.43 46.29 3.27
N ALA A 521 16.69 46.59 3.60
CA ALA A 521 17.07 47.81 4.32
C ALA A 521 16.74 49.09 3.52
N SER A 522 16.83 49.04 2.17
CA SER A 522 16.53 50.17 1.31
C SER A 522 15.03 50.49 1.19
N GLN A 523 14.14 49.58 1.64
CA GLN A 523 12.68 49.70 1.53
C GLN A 523 12.18 50.06 0.11
N GLU A 524 12.85 49.56 -0.93
CA GLU A 524 12.45 49.78 -2.32
C GLU A 524 11.07 49.14 -2.60
N PRO A 525 10.22 49.78 -3.43
CA PRO A 525 8.87 49.28 -3.75
C PRO A 525 8.94 47.99 -4.57
N PHE A 526 8.01 47.05 -4.33
CA PHE A 526 7.79 45.87 -5.17
C PHE A 526 7.75 46.25 -6.66
N ASP A 527 8.01 45.30 -7.56
CA ASP A 527 8.09 45.62 -9.00
C ASP A 527 6.71 45.65 -9.64
N SER A 528 5.77 44.89 -9.06
CA SER A 528 4.37 44.79 -9.50
C SER A 528 3.44 44.43 -8.34
N ILE A 529 2.14 44.38 -8.62
CA ILE A 529 1.10 43.90 -7.70
C ILE A 529 0.36 42.73 -8.35
N ILE A 530 0.06 41.69 -7.55
CA ILE A 530 -0.78 40.57 -7.96
C ILE A 530 -1.99 40.45 -7.02
N ALA A 531 -3.18 40.38 -7.61
CA ALA A 531 -4.41 40.04 -6.92
C ALA A 531 -4.89 38.66 -7.37
N ASN A 532 -4.79 37.67 -6.49
CA ASN A 532 -5.24 36.30 -6.77
C ASN A 532 -6.75 36.15 -6.57
N PRO A 533 -7.39 35.15 -7.22
CA PRO A 533 -8.76 34.79 -6.90
C PRO A 533 -8.97 34.50 -5.41
N GLY A 534 -10.12 34.90 -4.87
CA GLY A 534 -10.48 34.70 -3.48
C GLY A 534 -11.09 35.93 -2.82
N PRO A 535 -11.23 35.96 -1.49
CA PRO A 535 -11.87 37.06 -0.78
C PRO A 535 -11.10 38.37 -0.95
N LYS A 536 -11.82 39.43 -1.32
CA LYS A 536 -11.33 40.80 -1.52
C LYS A 536 -11.86 41.71 -0.41
N LYS A 537 -10.96 42.44 0.23
CA LYS A 537 -11.26 43.44 1.27
C LYS A 537 -11.40 44.83 0.64
N ASN A 538 -12.31 45.64 1.19
CA ASN A 538 -12.54 47.05 0.83
C ASN A 538 -13.02 47.33 -0.60
N GLY A 539 -13.36 46.29 -1.39
CA GLY A 539 -13.95 46.49 -2.71
C GLY A 539 -15.39 46.99 -2.62
N GLY A 540 -15.73 48.02 -3.40
CA GLY A 540 -17.09 48.55 -3.49
C GLY A 540 -18.15 47.53 -3.94
N PHE A 541 -19.42 47.97 -3.93
CA PHE A 541 -20.72 47.26 -4.04
C PHE A 541 -20.86 46.00 -4.92
N LEU A 542 -19.88 45.63 -5.75
CA LEU A 542 -19.92 44.46 -6.61
C LEU A 542 -18.82 43.47 -6.20
N ALA A 543 -19.23 42.51 -5.36
CA ALA A 543 -18.54 41.29 -4.90
C ALA A 543 -17.29 41.46 -4.02
N HIS A 544 -17.39 40.93 -2.79
CA HIS A 544 -16.28 40.65 -1.84
C HIS A 544 -15.34 39.53 -2.33
N GLN A 545 -15.38 39.18 -3.62
CA GLN A 545 -14.63 38.07 -4.19
C GLN A 545 -13.96 38.50 -5.49
N GLN A 546 -12.65 38.32 -5.54
CA GLN A 546 -11.82 38.41 -6.74
C GLN A 546 -12.00 37.09 -7.51
N ALA A 547 -12.52 37.16 -8.73
CA ALA A 547 -12.77 35.96 -9.56
C ALA A 547 -11.57 35.58 -10.45
N HIS A 548 -10.71 36.55 -10.79
CA HIS A 548 -9.61 36.36 -11.75
C HIS A 548 -8.29 36.77 -11.12
N GLN A 549 -7.19 36.19 -11.60
CA GLN A 549 -5.86 36.69 -11.24
C GLN A 549 -5.55 37.93 -12.08
N GLU A 550 -5.27 39.05 -11.41
CA GLU A 550 -4.92 40.32 -12.05
C GLU A 550 -3.51 40.74 -11.64
N PHE A 551 -2.79 41.34 -12.60
CA PHE A 551 -1.41 41.79 -12.47
C PHE A 551 -1.35 43.27 -12.80
N VAL A 552 -0.65 44.05 -11.99
CA VAL A 552 -0.52 45.50 -12.18
C VAL A 552 0.95 45.88 -12.19
N ILE A 553 1.39 46.47 -13.31
CA ILE A 553 2.71 47.08 -13.44
C ILE A 553 2.59 48.60 -13.40
N PHE A 554 3.66 49.25 -12.94
CA PHE A 554 3.70 50.72 -12.77
C PHE A 554 4.76 51.39 -13.64
N ASP A 555 5.54 50.60 -14.38
CA ASP A 555 6.44 51.10 -15.43
C ASP A 555 5.95 50.62 -16.79
N LYS A 556 5.79 51.55 -17.73
CA LYS A 556 5.40 51.29 -19.11
C LYS A 556 6.37 50.39 -19.86
N ALA A 557 7.66 50.45 -19.53
CA ALA A 557 8.68 49.64 -20.17
C ALA A 557 8.69 48.20 -19.66
N HIS A 558 7.95 47.87 -18.59
CA HIS A 558 7.82 46.50 -18.09
C HIS A 558 6.88 45.64 -18.93
N ALA A 559 6.28 46.17 -19.99
CA ALA A 559 5.48 45.35 -20.91
C ALA A 559 5.75 45.67 -22.37
N TYR A 560 5.82 44.62 -23.19
CA TYR A 560 5.89 44.71 -24.65
C TYR A 560 4.64 44.07 -25.26
N PRO A 561 3.84 44.80 -26.07
CA PRO A 561 2.72 44.20 -26.78
C PRO A 561 3.28 43.34 -27.91
N GLU A 562 3.27 42.01 -27.76
CA GLU A 562 3.88 41.12 -28.77
C GLU A 562 2.87 40.63 -29.81
N PHE A 563 1.63 40.39 -29.39
CA PHE A 563 0.56 39.98 -30.29
C PHE A 563 -0.74 40.74 -30.05
N VAL A 564 -1.55 40.84 -31.10
CA VAL A 564 -2.91 41.37 -31.06
C VAL A 564 -3.85 40.34 -31.66
N ILE A 565 -4.87 39.97 -30.91
CA ILE A 565 -6.03 39.22 -31.39
C ILE A 565 -7.16 40.20 -31.61
N GLU A 566 -7.70 40.21 -32.82
CA GLU A 566 -8.94 40.91 -33.14
C GLU A 566 -10.06 39.91 -33.39
N TYR A 567 -11.25 40.28 -32.95
CA TYR A 567 -12.46 39.51 -33.15
C TYR A 567 -13.68 40.44 -33.13
N ASP A 568 -14.79 39.99 -33.70
CA ASP A 568 -16.04 40.75 -33.66
C ASP A 568 -16.84 40.36 -32.41
N SER A 569 -17.66 41.27 -31.89
CA SER A 569 -18.38 41.08 -30.64
C SER A 569 -19.53 40.06 -30.68
N GLU A 570 -19.87 39.50 -31.84
CA GLU A 570 -20.95 38.52 -32.04
C GLU A 570 -20.56 37.07 -31.75
#